data_AF-A0AA35RGY8-F1
#
_entry.id   AF-A0AA35RGY8-F1
#
_cell.length_a   1.000
_cell.length_b   1.000
_cell.length_c   1.000
_cell.angle_alpha   90.00
_cell.angle_beta   90.00
_cell.angle_gamma   90.00
#
_symmetry.space_group_name_H-M   'P 1'
#
loop_
_entity.id
_entity.type
_entity.pdbx_description
1 polymer ?
#
loop_
_entity_poly.entity_id
_entity_poly.type
_entity_poly.pdbx_seq_one_letter_code
_entity_poly.pdbx_strand_id
1 'polypeptide(L)'
;MTSEIIDFLGPLGFDSAWMECEHGPVDWEALGDMTRSCDLWGMASVTRCNANDAALITRTLDRGSMGVVLPHVNTREEAEAAGARFLMTSWNAWVTRGSSGFLGRIP
;
A
#
# COMPACT_ATOMS: atom_id res chain seq x y z
N MET A 1 -5.41 3.69 -13.21
CA MET A 1 -4.63 4.72 -12.47
C MET A 1 -3.17 4.40 -12.69
N THR A 2 -2.34 5.39 -12.98
CA THR A 2 -0.88 5.24 -13.19
C THR A 2 -0.11 6.07 -12.15
N SER A 3 1.21 5.94 -12.12
CA SER A 3 2.06 6.73 -11.21
C SER A 3 1.98 8.23 -11.49
N GLU A 4 1.83 8.65 -12.75
CA GLU A 4 1.72 10.06 -13.13
C GLU A 4 0.45 10.71 -12.55
N ILE A 5 -0.64 9.94 -12.44
CA ILE A 5 -1.87 10.41 -11.79
C ILE A 5 -1.65 10.61 -10.30
N ILE A 6 -0.89 9.71 -9.64
CA ILE A 6 -0.54 9.87 -8.23
C ILE A 6 0.34 11.09 -8.03
N ASP A 7 1.32 11.33 -8.90
CA ASP A 7 2.17 12.53 -8.84
C ASP A 7 1.39 13.83 -9.04
N PHE A 8 0.36 13.80 -9.89
CA PHE A 8 -0.53 14.94 -10.07
C PHE A 8 -1.41 15.20 -8.83
N LEU A 9 -1.91 14.14 -8.19
CA LEU A 9 -2.81 14.23 -7.03
C LEU A 9 -2.06 14.45 -5.70
N GLY A 10 -0.84 13.96 -5.56
CA GLY A 10 -0.05 14.00 -4.33
C GLY A 10 0.06 15.39 -3.69
N PRO A 11 0.41 16.45 -4.44
CA PRO A 11 0.44 17.82 -3.92
C PRO A 11 -0.89 18.33 -3.35
N LEU A 12 -2.02 17.72 -3.72
CA LEU A 12 -3.36 18.11 -3.25
C LEU A 12 -3.65 17.59 -1.84
N GLY A 13 -2.77 16.77 -1.25
CA GLY A 13 -2.87 16.33 0.13
C GLY A 13 -3.80 15.15 0.36
N PHE A 14 -3.95 14.26 -0.62
CA PHE A 14 -4.66 12.99 -0.41
C PHE A 14 -3.88 12.07 0.53
N ASP A 15 -4.58 11.35 1.41
CA ASP A 15 -3.92 10.46 2.38
C ASP A 15 -3.46 9.13 1.79
N SER A 16 -4.11 8.66 0.73
CA SER A 16 -3.87 7.33 0.16
C SER A 16 -4.26 7.23 -1.32
N ALA A 17 -3.73 6.20 -1.98
CA ALA A 17 -4.15 5.80 -3.31
C ALA A 17 -4.46 4.30 -3.34
N TRP A 18 -5.54 3.94 -4.05
CA TRP A 18 -6.03 2.57 -4.19
C TRP A 18 -5.58 1.95 -5.51
N MET A 19 -4.72 0.94 -5.45
CA MET A 19 -4.28 0.16 -6.60
C MET A 19 -5.19 -1.04 -6.79
N GLU A 20 -5.81 -1.13 -7.96
CA GLU A 20 -6.85 -2.10 -8.25
C GLU A 20 -6.30 -3.22 -9.15
N CYS A 21 -5.90 -4.34 -8.54
CA CYS A 21 -5.34 -5.49 -9.27
C CYS A 21 -6.35 -6.63 -9.48
N GLU A 22 -7.57 -6.57 -8.93
CA GLU A 22 -8.60 -7.62 -9.13
C GLU A 22 -9.36 -7.44 -10.44
N HIS A 23 -9.80 -6.21 -10.70
CA HIS A 23 -10.57 -5.87 -11.91
C HIS A 23 -9.94 -4.74 -12.71
N GLY A 24 -8.89 -4.14 -12.18
CA GLY A 24 -8.18 -3.04 -12.81
C GLY A 24 -7.01 -3.54 -13.65
N PRO A 25 -6.44 -2.64 -14.47
CA PRO A 25 -5.34 -2.97 -15.36
C PRO A 25 -3.97 -2.93 -14.67
N VAL A 26 -3.90 -2.79 -13.34
CA VAL A 26 -2.62 -2.64 -12.62
C VAL A 26 -1.90 -3.98 -12.60
N ASP A 27 -0.75 -4.02 -13.26
CA ASP A 27 0.15 -5.17 -13.22
C ASP A 27 1.30 -4.98 -12.21
N TRP A 28 2.21 -5.94 -12.18
CA TRP A 28 3.32 -5.93 -11.22
C TRP A 28 4.34 -4.82 -11.46
N GLU A 29 4.54 -4.40 -12.71
CA GLU A 29 5.50 -3.35 -13.02
C GLU A 29 4.91 -2.01 -12.56
N ALA A 30 3.69 -1.71 -13.04
CA ALA A 30 2.94 -0.51 -12.67
C ALA A 30 2.76 -0.38 -11.15
N LEU A 31 2.47 -1.49 -10.46
CA LEU A 31 2.26 -1.46 -9.01
C LEU A 31 3.46 -0.85 -8.26
N GLY A 32 4.69 -1.24 -8.60
CA GLY A 32 5.86 -0.69 -7.88
C GLY A 32 6.22 0.74 -8.26
N ASP A 33 5.85 1.19 -9.45
CA ASP A 33 6.00 2.59 -9.83
C ASP A 33 4.96 3.46 -9.09
N MET A 34 3.75 2.96 -8.97
CA MET A 34 2.66 3.62 -8.24
C MET A 34 2.94 3.72 -6.74
N THR A 35 3.40 2.64 -6.09
CA THR A 35 3.74 2.65 -4.66
C THR A 35 4.89 3.60 -4.36
N ARG A 36 5.90 3.66 -5.23
CA ARG A 36 7.01 4.61 -5.13
C ARG A 36 6.57 6.06 -5.31
N SER A 37 5.63 6.33 -6.21
CA SER A 37 5.02 7.68 -6.32
C SER A 37 4.26 8.04 -5.04
N CYS A 38 3.52 7.11 -4.42
CA CYS A 38 2.90 7.34 -3.11
C CYS A 38 3.93 7.72 -2.03
N ASP A 39 5.07 7.02 -1.97
CA ASP A 39 6.16 7.32 -1.03
C ASP A 39 6.69 8.75 -1.17
N LEU A 40 6.81 9.27 -2.39
CA LEU A 40 7.28 10.65 -2.66
C LEU A 40 6.34 11.71 -2.06
N TRP A 41 5.04 11.43 -2.03
CA TRP A 41 4.01 12.34 -1.53
C TRP A 41 3.54 12.02 -0.11
N GLY A 42 4.15 11.04 0.55
CA GLY A 42 3.75 10.61 1.90
C GLY A 42 2.37 9.96 1.96
N MET A 43 1.85 9.47 0.83
CA MET A 43 0.54 8.82 0.71
C MET A 43 0.64 7.33 1.05
N ALA A 44 -0.41 6.76 1.62
CA ALA A 44 -0.49 5.32 1.80
C ALA A 44 -0.86 4.61 0.48
N SER A 45 -0.06 3.63 0.08
CA SER A 45 -0.39 2.74 -1.04
C SER A 45 -1.21 1.53 -0.54
N VAL A 46 -2.46 1.42 -0.99
CA VAL A 46 -3.36 0.31 -0.62
C VAL A 46 -3.70 -0.47 -1.87
N THR A 47 -3.46 -1.77 -1.88
CA THR A 47 -3.63 -2.59 -3.09
C THR A 47 -4.65 -3.70 -2.88
N ARG A 48 -5.69 -3.74 -3.71
CA ARG A 48 -6.60 -4.88 -3.75
C ARG A 48 -5.99 -6.00 -4.59
N CYS A 49 -5.75 -7.14 -3.95
CA CYS A 49 -5.26 -8.35 -4.60
C CYS A 49 -6.37 -9.02 -5.41
N ASN A 50 -6.01 -9.81 -6.43
CA ASN A 50 -6.99 -10.57 -7.22
C ASN A 50 -7.36 -11.93 -6.63
N ALA A 51 -6.66 -12.37 -5.58
CA ALA A 51 -6.97 -13.59 -4.85
C ALA A 51 -6.48 -13.47 -3.40
N ASN A 52 -7.07 -14.28 -2.51
CA ASN A 52 -6.56 -14.48 -1.15
C ASN A 52 -5.51 -15.60 -1.15
N ASP A 53 -4.37 -15.35 -1.81
CA ASP A 53 -3.22 -16.25 -1.89
C ASP A 53 -2.00 -15.66 -1.18
N ALA A 54 -1.33 -16.46 -0.36
CA ALA A 54 -0.22 -16.00 0.47
C ALA A 54 0.99 -15.52 -0.35
N ALA A 55 1.30 -16.17 -1.48
CA ALA A 55 2.42 -15.78 -2.33
C ALA A 55 2.11 -14.49 -3.09
N LEU A 56 0.87 -14.36 -3.59
CA LEU A 56 0.38 -13.12 -4.20
C LEU A 56 0.43 -11.96 -3.22
N ILE A 57 -0.07 -12.13 -2.00
CA ILE A 57 -0.07 -11.08 -0.97
C ILE A 57 1.37 -10.68 -0.61
N THR A 58 2.25 -11.66 -0.39
CA THR A 58 3.68 -11.41 -0.12
C THR A 58 4.30 -10.60 -1.25
N ARG A 59 4.08 -11.01 -2.50
CA ARG A 59 4.57 -10.29 -3.67
C ARG A 59 4.02 -8.86 -3.74
N THR A 60 2.74 -8.64 -3.45
CA THR A 60 2.15 -7.29 -3.42
C THR A 60 2.88 -6.40 -2.41
N LEU A 61 3.17 -6.94 -1.21
CA LEU A 61 3.93 -6.24 -0.18
C LEU A 61 5.39 -5.99 -0.63
N ASP A 62 6.03 -6.97 -1.29
CA ASP A 62 7.38 -6.82 -1.85
C ASP A 62 7.46 -5.74 -2.95
N ARG A 63 6.33 -5.42 -3.62
CA ARG A 63 6.23 -4.30 -4.57
C ARG A 63 6.02 -2.94 -3.89
N GLY A 64 5.99 -2.89 -2.55
CA GLY A 64 5.96 -1.65 -1.78
C GLY A 64 4.56 -1.20 -1.36
N SER A 65 3.53 -2.03 -1.54
CA SER A 65 2.20 -1.72 -1.01
C SER A 65 2.24 -1.65 0.51
N MET A 66 1.72 -0.57 1.09
CA MET A 66 1.64 -0.40 2.55
C MET A 66 0.53 -1.24 3.18
N GLY A 67 -0.51 -1.54 2.41
CA GLY A 67 -1.61 -2.37 2.85
C GLY A 67 -2.22 -3.15 1.68
N VAL A 68 -2.85 -4.26 2.02
CA VAL A 68 -3.58 -5.10 1.05
C VAL A 68 -5.05 -5.18 1.41
N VAL A 69 -5.89 -5.21 0.39
CA VAL A 69 -7.31 -5.54 0.49
C VAL A 69 -7.52 -6.90 -0.16
N LEU A 70 -8.17 -7.80 0.55
CA LEU A 70 -8.45 -9.14 0.06
C LEU A 70 -9.85 -9.20 -0.55
N PRO A 71 -9.98 -9.81 -1.75
CA PRO A 71 -11.27 -9.97 -2.38
C PRO A 71 -12.05 -11.12 -1.73
N HIS A 72 -13.37 -11.06 -1.82
CA HIS A 72 -14.28 -12.17 -1.51
C HIS A 72 -14.14 -12.80 -0.10
N VAL A 73 -13.75 -12.02 0.91
CA VAL A 73 -13.83 -12.45 2.31
C VAL A 73 -15.27 -12.30 2.80
N ASN A 74 -15.98 -13.41 2.93
CA ASN A 74 -17.41 -13.46 3.24
C ASN A 74 -17.71 -14.10 4.60
N THR A 75 -16.72 -14.74 5.23
CA THR A 75 -16.88 -15.35 6.56
C THR A 75 -15.86 -14.80 7.56
N ARG A 76 -16.18 -14.95 8.85
CA ARG A 76 -15.29 -14.58 9.95
C ARG A 76 -14.00 -15.39 9.89
N GLU A 77 -14.13 -16.68 9.60
CA GLU A 77 -13.02 -17.64 9.53
C GLU A 77 -12.06 -17.27 8.39
N GLU A 78 -12.57 -16.85 7.23
CA GLU A 78 -11.76 -16.34 6.12
C GLU A 78 -10.99 -15.06 6.51
N ALA A 79 -11.65 -14.14 7.22
CA ALA A 79 -11.02 -12.90 7.68
C ALA A 79 -9.90 -13.17 8.70
N GLU A 80 -10.10 -14.10 9.63
CA GLU A 80 -9.10 -14.49 10.63
C GLU A 80 -7.89 -15.17 9.98
N ALA A 81 -8.13 -16.09 9.04
CA ALA A 81 -7.07 -16.78 8.30
C ALA A 81 -6.18 -15.80 7.50
N ALA A 82 -6.79 -14.73 6.99
CA ALA A 82 -6.12 -13.65 6.29
C ALA A 82 -5.33 -12.70 7.22
N GLY A 83 -5.98 -12.19 8.28
CA GLY A 83 -5.46 -11.10 9.13
C GLY A 83 -4.24 -11.48 9.95
N ALA A 84 -4.07 -12.75 10.31
CA ALA A 84 -2.92 -13.21 11.10
C ALA A 84 -1.60 -13.29 10.31
N ARG A 85 -1.63 -13.16 8.98
CA ARG A 85 -0.47 -13.46 8.13
C ARG A 85 0.31 -12.25 7.63
N PHE A 86 -0.31 -11.06 7.53
CA PHE A 86 0.26 -9.97 6.73
C PHE A 86 -0.04 -8.58 7.30
N LEU A 87 0.79 -8.10 8.24
CA LEU A 87 0.87 -6.70 8.63
C LEU A 87 2.29 -6.19 8.34
N MET A 88 2.45 -5.40 7.28
CA MET A 88 3.68 -4.66 7.00
C MET A 88 3.39 -3.18 7.21
N THR A 89 3.92 -2.58 8.28
CA THR A 89 4.00 -1.11 8.34
C THR A 89 5.13 -0.68 7.41
N SER A 90 4.90 0.26 6.50
CA SER A 90 5.97 0.76 5.62
C SER A 90 7.16 1.25 6.46
N TRP A 91 8.33 0.66 6.25
CA TRP A 91 9.56 1.09 6.93
C TRP A 91 9.84 2.58 6.65
N ASN A 92 9.69 3.01 5.39
CA ASN A 92 9.93 4.39 4.99
C ASN A 92 8.99 5.38 5.67
N ALA A 93 7.66 5.20 5.62
CA ALA A 93 6.76 6.16 6.29
C ALA A 93 6.86 6.10 7.83
N TRP A 94 7.22 4.94 8.42
CA TRP A 94 7.51 4.85 9.85
C TRP A 94 8.79 5.61 10.23
N VAL A 95 9.87 5.42 9.46
CA VAL A 95 11.14 6.15 9.65
C VAL A 95 10.95 7.64 9.39
N THR A 96 10.24 8.05 8.33
CA THR A 96 10.06 9.47 7.98
C THR A 96 9.16 10.18 8.98
N ARG A 97 8.05 9.56 9.43
CA ARG A 97 7.22 10.13 10.50
C ARG A 97 7.93 10.10 11.85
N GLY A 98 8.64 9.01 12.15
CA GLY A 98 9.42 8.85 13.37
C GLY A 98 10.58 9.82 13.45
N SER A 99 11.30 10.05 12.36
CA SER A 99 12.42 10.98 12.26
C SER A 99 11.94 12.42 12.31
N SER A 100 10.88 12.78 11.59
CA SER A 100 10.27 14.11 11.67
C SER A 100 9.75 14.40 13.09
N GLY A 101 9.11 13.41 13.71
CA GLY A 101 8.64 13.51 15.10
C GLY A 101 9.76 13.56 16.13
N PHE A 102 10.90 12.91 15.87
CA PHE A 102 12.10 12.98 16.70
C PHE A 102 12.82 14.32 16.56
N LEU A 103 13.01 14.81 15.32
CA LEU A 103 13.61 16.11 15.03
C LEU A 103 12.82 17.25 15.66
N GLY A 104 11.49 17.17 15.67
CA GLY A 104 10.63 18.14 16.36
C GLY A 104 10.73 18.12 17.89
N ARG A 105 11.43 17.14 18.49
CA ARG A 105 11.70 17.05 19.94
C ARG A 105 13.11 17.49 20.31
N ILE A 106 13.99 17.71 19.35
CA ILE A 106 15.31 18.27 19.60
C ILE A 106 15.15 19.79 19.68
N PRO A 107 15.55 20.44 20.79
CA PRO A 107 15.46 21.89 20.96
C PRO A 107 16.33 22.68 19.99
#